data_AF-A0A2P6RGK4-F1
#
_entry.id   AF-A0A2P6RGK4-F1
#
_cell.length_a   1.000
_cell.length_b   1.000
_cell.length_c   1.000
_cell.angle_alpha   90.00
_cell.angle_beta   90.00
_cell.angle_gamma   90.00
#
_symmetry.space_group_name_H-M   'P 1'
#
loop_
_entity.id
_entity.type
_entity.pdbx_description
1 polymer ?
#
loop_
_entity_poly.entity_id
_entity_poly.type
_entity_poly.pdbx_seq_one_letter_code
_entity_poly.pdbx_strand_id
1 'polypeptide(L)'
;MLHMISFIDPAQTSALGCGNPTERARSLSACYAKGKSGQIFLVPYNSGCHWMLTVVNPAEEVVHFMDPLKRRLTTGEWKTIVDNSIKIYNAQKTKKGRKIVTWKNFAVCYEFY
;
A
#
# COMPACT_ATOMS: atom_id res chain seq x y z
N MET A 1 -0.51 11.74 -21.82
CA MET A 1 -0.88 12.05 -20.42
C MET A 1 -0.30 10.96 -19.53
N LEU A 2 0.67 11.30 -18.68
CA LEU A 2 1.34 10.35 -17.80
C LEU A 2 0.36 9.92 -16.69
N HIS A 3 -0.22 8.73 -16.82
CA HIS A 3 -0.97 8.08 -15.73
C HIS A 3 0.02 7.61 -14.65
N MET A 4 0.60 8.56 -13.91
CA MET A 4 1.61 8.28 -12.88
C MET A 4 1.00 7.76 -11.58
N ILE A 5 -0.28 8.07 -11.34
CA ILE A 5 -0.96 7.79 -10.07
C ILE A 5 -2.23 6.98 -10.34
N SER A 6 -2.48 5.99 -9.48
CA SER A 6 -3.73 5.22 -9.39
C SER A 6 -4.29 5.34 -7.98
N PHE A 7 -5.61 5.52 -7.85
CA PHE A 7 -6.30 5.47 -6.57
C PHE A 7 -6.91 4.09 -6.37
N ILE A 8 -6.72 3.51 -5.19
CA ILE A 8 -7.38 2.26 -4.79
C ILE A 8 -8.66 2.59 -4.02
N ASP A 9 -9.73 1.87 -4.34
CA ASP A 9 -11.00 1.98 -3.64
C ASP A 9 -10.87 1.50 -2.18
N PRO A 10 -11.16 2.36 -1.18
CA PRO A 10 -11.07 1.99 0.23
C PRO A 10 -11.99 0.83 0.65
N ALA A 11 -13.05 0.54 -0.11
CA ALA A 11 -13.92 -0.62 0.13
C ALA A 11 -13.18 -1.97 -0.05
N GLN A 12 -12.00 -1.97 -0.67
CA GLN A 12 -11.17 -3.16 -0.87
C GLN A 12 -10.04 -3.29 0.15
N THR A 13 -9.72 -2.22 0.88
CA THR A 13 -8.50 -2.13 1.69
C THR A 13 -8.78 -1.91 3.16
N SER A 14 -9.99 -1.53 3.56
CA SER A 14 -10.37 -1.32 4.96
C SER A 14 -10.21 -2.58 5.83
N ALA A 15 -10.11 -2.39 7.15
CA ALA A 15 -9.99 -3.50 8.09
C ALA A 15 -11.31 -4.26 8.27
N LEU A 16 -12.43 -3.55 8.26
CA LEU A 16 -13.76 -4.12 8.42
C LEU A 16 -14.42 -4.34 7.05
N GLY A 17 -15.08 -5.49 6.89
CA GLY A 17 -15.86 -5.80 5.69
C GLY A 17 -15.06 -6.23 4.45
N CYS A 18 -13.73 -6.28 4.52
CA CYS A 18 -12.86 -6.53 3.36
C CYS A 18 -12.19 -7.91 3.38
N GLY A 19 -12.89 -9.02 3.65
CA GLY A 19 -12.30 -10.37 3.58
C GLY A 19 -11.06 -10.60 4.48
N ASN A 20 -10.38 -11.73 4.32
CA ASN A 20 -9.18 -12.04 5.12
C ASN A 20 -7.91 -11.38 4.55
N PRO A 21 -6.81 -11.27 5.33
CA PRO A 21 -5.57 -10.61 4.89
C PRO A 21 -4.99 -11.13 3.57
N THR A 22 -5.14 -12.42 3.29
CA THR A 22 -4.61 -13.03 2.07
C THR A 22 -5.42 -12.61 0.85
N GLU A 23 -6.74 -12.57 0.96
CA GLU A 23 -7.64 -12.08 -0.10
C GLU A 23 -7.36 -10.61 -0.41
N ARG A 24 -7.23 -9.77 0.62
CA ARG A 24 -6.88 -8.35 0.47
C ARG A 24 -5.55 -8.15 -0.25
N ALA A 25 -4.53 -8.94 0.11
CA ALA A 25 -3.23 -8.89 -0.55
C ALA A 25 -3.31 -9.27 -2.03
N ARG A 26 -4.12 -10.29 -2.39
CA ARG A 26 -4.35 -10.70 -3.78
C ARG A 26 -5.12 -9.63 -4.57
N SER A 27 -6.18 -9.07 -3.99
CA SER A 27 -6.96 -8.00 -4.62
C SER A 27 -6.08 -6.78 -4.90
N LEU A 28 -5.30 -6.35 -3.91
CA LEU A 28 -4.38 -5.23 -4.05
C LEU A 28 -3.27 -5.52 -5.10
N SER A 29 -2.74 -6.74 -5.13
CA SER A 29 -1.81 -7.17 -6.18
C SER A 29 -2.44 -7.13 -7.58
N ALA A 30 -3.72 -7.50 -7.71
CA ALA A 30 -4.43 -7.44 -8.98
C ALA A 30 -4.62 -5.99 -9.46
N CYS A 31 -4.82 -5.04 -8.54
CA CYS A 31 -4.81 -3.61 -8.85
C CYS A 31 -3.46 -3.17 -9.40
N TYR A 32 -2.35 -3.62 -8.81
CA TYR A 32 -1.00 -3.31 -9.31
C TYR A 32 -0.76 -3.87 -10.72
N ALA A 33 -1.25 -5.08 -10.99
CA ALA A 33 -1.11 -5.73 -12.29
C ALA A 33 -1.89 -5.01 -13.41
N LYS A 34 -3.04 -4.39 -13.07
CA LYS A 34 -3.85 -3.59 -14.00
C LYS A 34 -3.26 -2.20 -14.27
N GLY A 35 -2.39 -1.69 -13.39
CA GLY A 35 -1.73 -0.40 -13.57
C GLY A 35 -0.65 -0.41 -14.65
N LYS A 36 -0.26 0.78 -15.10
CA LYS A 36 0.83 0.94 -16.06
C LYS A 36 2.19 0.76 -15.37
N SER A 37 3.23 0.46 -16.16
CA SER A 37 4.60 0.36 -15.65
C SER A 37 5.01 1.69 -14.99
N GLY A 38 5.62 1.62 -13.80
CA GLY A 38 6.06 2.79 -13.04
C GLY A 38 4.95 3.58 -12.35
N GLN A 39 3.69 3.12 -12.41
CA GLN A 39 2.58 3.79 -11.74
C GLN A 39 2.64 3.61 -10.21
N ILE A 40 2.34 4.68 -9.49
CA ILE A 40 2.27 4.74 -8.03
C ILE A 40 0.81 4.62 -7.59
N PHE A 41 0.56 3.90 -6.50
CA PHE A 41 -0.78 3.63 -5.99
C PHE A 41 -1.01 4.35 -4.67
N LEU A 42 -2.10 5.11 -4.60
CA LEU A 42 -2.61 5.72 -3.39
C LEU A 42 -3.65 4.78 -2.78
N VAL A 43 -3.32 4.24 -1.61
CA VAL A 43 -4.06 3.17 -0.94
C VAL A 43 -4.60 3.71 0.39
N PRO A 44 -5.81 4.26 0.41
CA PRO A 44 -6.46 4.63 1.67
C PRO A 44 -6.73 3.38 2.49
N TYR A 45 -6.54 3.47 3.81
CA TYR A 45 -6.77 2.38 4.75
C TYR A 45 -7.55 2.90 5.96
N ASN A 46 -8.71 2.31 6.21
CA ASN A 46 -9.47 2.54 7.44
C ASN A 46 -9.25 1.36 8.40
N SER A 47 -8.73 1.61 9.60
CA SER A 47 -8.55 0.56 10.63
C SER A 47 -9.83 0.21 11.40
N GLY A 48 -10.98 0.75 10.99
CA GLY A 48 -12.28 0.65 11.65
C GLY A 48 -12.72 1.97 12.31
N CYS A 49 -11.78 2.79 12.76
CA CYS A 49 -12.05 4.07 13.42
C CYS A 49 -11.08 5.19 13.02
N HIS A 50 -10.11 4.91 12.16
CA HIS A 50 -9.04 5.85 11.81
C HIS A 50 -8.59 5.66 10.36
N TRP A 51 -8.43 6.77 9.64
CA TRP A 51 -8.00 6.79 8.25
C TRP A 51 -6.50 7.08 8.13
N MET A 52 -5.84 6.28 7.31
CA MET A 52 -4.44 6.40 6.97
C MET A 52 -4.28 6.31 5.45
N LEU A 53 -3.16 6.79 4.93
CA LEU A 53 -2.81 6.68 3.52
C LEU A 53 -1.50 5.93 3.35
N THR A 54 -1.49 4.97 2.45
CA THR A 54 -0.28 4.26 2.03
C THR A 54 -0.01 4.52 0.55
N VAL A 55 1.17 5.03 0.23
CA VAL A 55 1.63 5.27 -1.14
C VAL A 55 2.56 4.15 -1.54
N VAL A 56 2.17 3.34 -2.52
CA VAL A 56 2.91 2.14 -2.92
C VAL A 56 3.49 2.32 -4.32
N ASN A 57 4.80 2.16 -4.44
CA ASN A 57 5.47 1.89 -5.71
C ASN A 57 5.88 0.41 -5.73
N PRO A 58 5.08 -0.48 -6.35
CA PRO A 58 5.34 -1.92 -6.31
C PRO A 58 6.54 -2.33 -7.19
N ALA A 59 6.89 -1.52 -8.20
CA ALA A 59 7.99 -1.81 -9.10
C ALA A 59 9.36 -1.59 -8.43
N GLU A 60 9.47 -0.52 -7.64
CA GLU A 60 10.65 -0.17 -6.84
C GLU A 60 10.61 -0.76 -5.42
N GLU A 61 9.51 -1.42 -5.05
CA GLU A 61 9.27 -1.98 -3.71
C GLU A 61 9.43 -0.94 -2.58
N VAL A 62 8.98 0.28 -2.85
CA VAL A 62 8.98 1.39 -1.88
C VAL A 62 7.56 1.68 -1.45
N VAL A 63 7.36 1.76 -0.14
CA VAL A 63 6.08 2.10 0.48
C VAL A 63 6.27 3.32 1.37
N HIS A 64 5.41 4.31 1.21
CA HIS A 64 5.34 5.44 2.12
C HIS A 64 4.04 5.37 2.90
N PHE A 65 4.14 5.40 4.23
CA PHE A 65 2.98 5.36 5.11
C PHE A 65 2.77 6.73 5.75
N MET A 66 1.53 7.20 5.70
CA MET A 66 1.09 8.48 6.22
C MET A 66 -0.04 8.26 7.22
N ASP A 67 0.20 8.69 8.45
CA ASP A 67 -0.81 8.73 9.50
C ASP A 67 -0.99 10.20 9.95
N PRO A 68 -2.18 10.80 9.75
CA PRO A 68 -2.47 12.16 10.22
C PRO A 68 -2.27 12.35 11.74
N LEU A 69 -2.40 11.29 12.53
CA LEU A 69 -2.15 11.29 13.98
C LEU A 69 -0.67 11.03 14.33
N LYS A 70 0.23 11.08 13.34
CA LYS A 70 1.69 10.92 13.50
C LYS A 70 2.10 9.58 14.14
N ARG A 71 1.23 8.56 14.12
CA ARG A 71 1.58 7.25 14.68
C ARG A 71 2.55 6.57 13.73
N ARG A 72 3.59 5.96 14.31
CA ARG A 72 4.51 5.13 13.54
C ARG A 72 3.78 3.85 13.13
N LEU A 73 3.95 3.44 11.88
CA LEU A 73 3.55 2.10 11.46
C LEU A 73 4.52 1.12 12.11
N THR A 74 4.12 0.60 13.27
CA THR A 74 5.09 -0.07 14.14
C THR A 74 5.12 -1.58 13.91
N THR A 75 4.04 -2.16 13.36
CA THR A 75 3.85 -3.54 12.86
C THR A 75 2.34 -3.77 12.76
N GLY A 76 1.87 -4.81 12.05
CA GLY A 76 0.45 -5.17 12.03
C GLY A 76 -0.05 -5.76 10.73
N GLU A 77 -1.32 -6.16 10.72
CA GLU A 77 -1.98 -6.84 9.60
C GLU A 77 -1.86 -6.04 8.29
N TRP A 78 -2.09 -4.73 8.32
CA TRP A 78 -2.02 -3.87 7.15
C TRP A 78 -0.64 -3.90 6.47
N LYS A 79 0.43 -3.84 7.27
CA LYS A 79 1.80 -3.94 6.76
C LYS A 79 2.02 -5.29 6.05
N THR A 80 1.56 -6.38 6.66
CA THR A 80 1.64 -7.73 6.09
C THR A 80 0.87 -7.84 4.78
N ILE A 81 -0.32 -7.24 4.69
CA ILE A 81 -1.14 -7.20 3.47
C ILE A 81 -0.39 -6.50 2.34
N VAL A 82 0.15 -5.30 2.60
CA VAL A 82 0.90 -4.54 1.58
C VAL A 82 2.17 -5.28 1.17
N ASP A 83 2.95 -5.80 2.11
CA ASP A 83 4.16 -6.57 1.82
C ASP A 83 3.84 -7.81 0.96
N ASN A 84 2.78 -8.53 1.30
CA ASN A 84 2.37 -9.72 0.55
C ASN A 84 1.80 -9.36 -0.84
N SER A 85 1.08 -8.24 -0.96
CA SER A 85 0.57 -7.78 -2.27
C SER A 85 1.70 -7.48 -3.25
N ILE A 86 2.79 -6.86 -2.78
CA ILE A 86 3.98 -6.57 -3.59
C ILE A 86 4.70 -7.87 -3.98
N LYS A 87 4.83 -8.82 -3.04
CA LYS A 87 5.43 -10.15 -3.33
C LYS A 87 4.65 -10.90 -4.40
N ILE A 88 3.31 -10.92 -4.31
CA ILE A 88 2.44 -11.58 -5.31
C ILE A 88 2.62 -10.91 -6.67
N TYR A 89 2.60 -9.58 -6.72
CA TYR A 89 2.79 -8.81 -7.95
C TYR A 89 4.15 -9.09 -8.62
N ASN A 90 5.23 -9.09 -7.85
CA ASN A 90 6.57 -9.33 -8.38
C ASN A 90 6.80 -10.77 -8.82
N ALA A 91 6.18 -11.75 -8.13
CA ALA A 91 6.19 -13.15 -8.55
C ALA A 91 5.53 -13.33 -9.93
N GLN A 92 4.42 -12.62 -10.20
CA GLN A 92 3.74 -12.64 -11.50
C GLN A 92 4.59 -12.00 -12.62
N LYS A 93 5.44 -11.02 -12.29
CA LYS A 93 6.34 -10.35 -13.25
C LYS A 93 7.68 -11.08 -13.47
N THR A 94 7.85 -12.28 -12.89
CA THR A 94 9.06 -13.11 -13.01
C THR A 94 10.35 -12.40 -12.58
N LYS A 95 10.25 -11.34 -11.76
CA LYS A 95 11.43 -10.64 -11.22
C LYS A 95 12.17 -11.60 -10.28
N LYS A 96 13.40 -11.97 -10.64
CA LYS A 96 14.28 -12.81 -9.81
C LYS A 96 14.99 -11.94 -8.78
N GLY A 97 14.71 -12.16 -7.50
CA GLY A 97 15.38 -11.51 -6.39
C GLY A 97 14.42 -11.12 -5.27
N ARG A 98 14.70 -11.55 -4.05
CA ARG A 98 13.92 -11.18 -2.86
C ARG A 98 14.48 -9.87 -2.32
N LYS A 99 13.95 -8.75 -2.78
CA LYS A 99 14.25 -7.45 -2.18
C LYS A 99 13.34 -7.25 -0.95
N ILE A 100 13.87 -6.53 0.04
CA ILE A 100 13.12 -6.16 1.24
C ILE A 100 12.34 -4.89 0.88
N VAL A 101 11.02 -4.93 1.05
CA VAL A 101 10.15 -3.76 0.84
C VAL A 101 10.63 -2.64 1.76
N THR A 102 10.95 -1.49 1.18
CA THR A 102 11.43 -0.32 1.91
C THR A 102 10.24 0.51 2.38
N TRP A 103 10.04 0.60 3.69
CA TRP A 103 8.99 1.40 4.30
C TRP A 103 9.54 2.74 4.78
N LYS A 104 8.90 3.83 4.37
CA LYS A 104 9.19 5.20 4.80
C LYS A 104 7.96 5.75 5.52
N ASN A 105 8.15 6.29 6.72
CA ASN A 105 7.08 6.91 7.48
C ASN A 105 7.10 8.42 7.22
N PHE A 106 6.01 8.97 6.69
CA PHE A 106 5.79 10.40 6.64
C PHE A 106 4.87 10.78 7.80
N ALA A 107 5.47 11.20 8.91
CA ALA A 107 4.73 11.95 9.91
C ALA A 107 4.42 13.33 9.31
N VAL A 108 3.14 13.68 9.18
CA VAL A 108 2.76 15.01 8.73
C VAL A 108 3.13 15.99 9.85
N CYS A 109 4.22 16.76 9.69
CA CYS A 109 4.47 17.92 10.54
C CYS A 109 3.41 18.98 10.20
N TYR A 110 2.39 19.12 11.05
CA TYR A 110 1.73 20.40 11.17
C TYR A 110 2.72 21.35 11.85
N GLU A 111 3.58 22.00 11.07
CA GLU A 111 3.94 23.39 11.36
C GLU A 111 2.88 24.24 10.66
N PHE A 112 1.75 24.43 11.33
CA PHE A 112 0.87 25.54 11.02
C PHE A 112 0.93 26.45 12.24
N TYR A 113 1.32 27.69 11.96
CA TYR A 113 1.51 28.86 12.82
C TYR A 113 0.58 28.95 14.02
#